data_AF-A0A3B9PRS4-F1
#
_entry.id   AF-A0A3B9PRS4-F1
#
_cell.length_a   1.000
_cell.length_b   1.000
_cell.length_c   1.000
_cell.angle_alpha   90.00
_cell.angle_beta   90.00
_cell.angle_gamma   90.00
#
_symmetry.space_group_name_H-M   'P 1'
#
loop_
_entity.id
_entity.type
_entity.pdbx_description
1 polymer ?
#
loop_
_entity_poly.entity_id
_entity_poly.type
_entity_poly.pdbx_seq_one_letter_code
_entity_poly.pdbx_strand_id
1 'polypeptide(L)'
;MPSMKFWNSNKVIGLLYLYFFSGIFLWANEWMWHGSFPWIYSYQDQEWKYWRTGNDGRFYQWSQSSGGWQIYNDGQGLWQNLDAPDLNNTKWQVWEENSSSYGGVFTLEKIKAAIFASESSLDLSYQGIEDLSPLAEAPHLRELFLQANSISDLSPLQNLTNLEVLHLNSNLITDLSPLSNLLELKELYLDDNPLDDLSPLSGLGRLLRLSLADAGILSVNSLEGLRLLEELNIRANSISSIQALGDLNKLKFLDIGNNNISDLSPINNFNNLSVLYGEDNNITSISTIPELPGLKELNLANNQISQLAALSEIDPSMTYLWLADFSQNQINELQGIEHLQNLRILALSQNGFSDLSALSQMNELSTLLIDFNGVADLSPISNLPKLRGLYANNNQLSEDTSADQMTQLVELYMFDNNLTDVRKNEIQAALSDVKLEL
;
A
#
# COMPACT_ATOMS: atom_id res chain seq x y z
N MET A 1 -12.73 -5.96 -41.79
CA MET A 1 -12.22 -7.35 -41.68
C MET A 1 -11.38 -7.67 -42.91
N PRO A 2 -10.34 -8.50 -42.83
CA PRO A 2 -9.62 -9.04 -41.66
C PRO A 2 -8.18 -8.43 -41.56
N SER A 3 -7.34 -8.64 -40.54
CA SER A 3 -7.50 -9.11 -39.16
C SER A 3 -6.19 -8.83 -38.38
N MET A 4 -6.29 -8.64 -37.07
CA MET A 4 -5.15 -8.66 -36.14
C MET A 4 -4.38 -9.99 -36.20
N LYS A 5 -3.11 -9.98 -35.75
CA LYS A 5 -2.65 -10.84 -34.66
C LYS A 5 -1.41 -10.26 -33.98
N PHE A 6 -1.47 -10.13 -32.66
CA PHE A 6 -0.31 -9.85 -31.79
C PHE A 6 0.59 -11.09 -31.67
N TRP A 7 1.84 -10.85 -31.25
CA TRP A 7 2.64 -11.55 -30.22
C TRP A 7 4.11 -11.13 -30.47
N ASN A 8 4.66 -10.16 -29.74
CA ASN A 8 5.16 -10.19 -28.36
C ASN A 8 6.57 -10.82 -28.24
N SER A 9 7.58 -9.99 -27.98
CA SER A 9 8.64 -10.18 -26.94
C SER A 9 9.96 -9.42 -27.24
N ASN A 10 10.47 -8.78 -26.18
CA ASN A 10 11.89 -8.57 -25.86
C ASN A 10 12.84 -7.68 -26.70
N LYS A 11 13.24 -6.61 -26.00
CA LYS A 11 14.64 -6.18 -25.71
C LYS A 11 15.37 -5.14 -26.61
N VAL A 12 15.45 -3.93 -26.02
CA VAL A 12 16.66 -3.10 -25.75
C VAL A 12 17.15 -2.13 -26.85
N ILE A 13 17.68 -0.98 -26.36
CA ILE A 13 18.37 0.15 -27.01
C ILE A 13 17.50 1.24 -27.66
N GLY A 14 17.69 2.51 -27.23
CA GLY A 14 17.58 3.65 -28.17
C GLY A 14 16.98 4.96 -27.66
N LEU A 15 17.66 5.63 -26.73
CA LEU A 15 17.42 7.02 -26.34
C LEU A 15 17.24 8.02 -27.51
N LEU A 16 16.48 9.09 -27.21
CA LEU A 16 16.46 10.43 -27.85
C LEU A 16 15.79 10.59 -29.24
N TYR A 17 14.60 11.19 -29.25
CA TYR A 17 14.40 12.51 -29.89
C TYR A 17 13.30 13.31 -29.16
N LEU A 18 13.65 14.53 -28.71
CA LEU A 18 12.76 15.45 -28.02
C LEU A 18 11.79 16.22 -28.95
N TYR A 19 10.70 16.71 -28.35
CA TYR A 19 9.86 17.89 -28.69
C TYR A 19 8.77 17.82 -29.79
N PHE A 20 7.65 18.58 -29.69
CA PHE A 20 7.16 19.51 -28.65
C PHE A 20 5.61 19.65 -28.64
N PHE A 21 5.05 20.13 -27.50
CA PHE A 21 3.77 20.85 -27.33
C PHE A 21 2.42 20.30 -27.87
N SER A 22 1.75 19.53 -27.01
CA SER A 22 0.34 19.71 -26.57
C SER A 22 0.12 18.73 -25.41
N GLY A 23 -0.16 19.15 -24.17
CA GLY A 23 -1.47 19.64 -23.74
C GLY A 23 -2.33 18.45 -23.26
N ILE A 24 -2.71 18.44 -21.97
CA ILE A 24 -3.65 17.50 -21.32
C ILE A 24 -3.12 16.06 -21.07
N PHE A 25 -2.58 15.84 -19.87
CA PHE A 25 -2.58 14.60 -19.09
C PHE A 25 -2.63 15.09 -17.61
N LEU A 26 -3.63 14.85 -16.75
CA LEU A 26 -4.29 13.60 -16.31
C LEU A 26 -3.29 12.53 -15.83
N TRP A 27 -3.76 11.64 -14.94
CA TRP A 27 -3.02 10.56 -14.25
C TRP A 27 -2.17 11.01 -13.06
N ALA A 28 -2.82 11.14 -11.90
CA ALA A 28 -2.18 11.09 -10.59
C ALA A 28 -2.32 9.67 -10.00
N ASN A 29 -1.74 8.67 -10.69
CA ASN A 29 -2.00 7.24 -10.46
C ASN A 29 -0.74 6.45 -10.01
N GLU A 30 0.13 7.05 -9.20
CA GLU A 30 1.32 6.35 -8.67
C GLU A 30 1.45 6.46 -7.15
N TRP A 31 0.63 5.64 -6.47
CA TRP A 31 0.91 5.17 -5.12
C TRP A 31 1.12 3.64 -5.20
N MET A 32 2.37 3.18 -5.10
CA MET A 32 2.63 1.75 -4.87
C MET A 32 2.54 1.46 -3.37
N TRP A 33 1.40 0.96 -2.92
CA TRP A 33 1.34 0.23 -1.67
C TRP A 33 2.08 -1.09 -1.85
N HIS A 34 3.16 -1.25 -1.11
CA HIS A 34 3.83 -2.54 -0.93
C HIS A 34 4.12 -2.73 0.56
N GLY A 35 3.75 -3.88 1.11
CA GLY A 35 3.85 -4.14 2.55
C GLY A 35 5.25 -3.87 3.10
N SER A 36 5.31 -3.15 4.24
CA SER A 36 6.52 -2.86 5.02
C SER A 36 7.58 -1.95 4.39
N PHE A 37 7.14 -0.78 3.92
CA PHE A 37 7.94 0.43 3.56
C PHE A 37 8.82 0.33 2.30
N PRO A 38 8.31 0.80 1.15
CA PRO A 38 9.00 0.69 -0.13
C PRO A 38 10.00 1.82 -0.41
N TRP A 39 10.84 1.57 -1.43
CA TRP A 39 11.47 2.64 -2.18
C TRP A 39 10.41 3.39 -3.00
N ILE A 40 10.39 4.72 -2.92
CA ILE A 40 9.48 5.60 -3.65
C ILE A 40 10.26 6.32 -4.76
N TYR A 41 9.84 6.21 -6.02
CA TYR A 41 10.47 6.97 -7.10
C TYR A 41 10.04 8.44 -7.03
N SER A 42 10.96 9.33 -6.66
CA SER A 42 10.74 10.78 -6.68
C SER A 42 10.86 11.30 -8.10
N TYR A 43 9.74 11.61 -8.75
CA TYR A 43 9.73 12.27 -10.06
C TYR A 43 10.35 13.68 -10.05
N GLN A 44 10.37 14.35 -8.89
CA GLN A 44 11.04 15.63 -8.72
C GLN A 44 12.57 15.49 -8.86
N ASP A 45 13.14 14.42 -8.31
CA ASP A 45 14.59 14.22 -8.20
C ASP A 45 15.11 13.16 -9.20
N GLN A 46 14.21 12.45 -9.89
CA GLN A 46 14.48 11.33 -10.81
C GLN A 46 15.30 10.20 -10.16
N GLU A 47 14.95 9.83 -8.92
CA GLU A 47 15.62 8.78 -8.16
C GLU A 47 14.64 7.95 -7.32
N TRP A 48 15.02 6.72 -6.97
CA TRP A 48 14.36 5.96 -5.92
C TRP A 48 14.83 6.44 -4.54
N LYS A 49 13.89 6.71 -3.63
CA LYS A 49 14.13 7.09 -2.24
C LYS A 49 13.59 6.03 -1.30
N TYR A 50 14.44 5.43 -0.47
CA TYR A 50 14.00 4.43 0.50
C TYR A 50 13.32 5.13 1.69
N TRP A 51 12.05 4.83 1.98
CA TRP A 51 11.35 5.40 3.13
C TRP A 51 11.27 4.40 4.28
N ARG A 52 11.22 4.89 5.52
CA ARG A 52 10.88 4.10 6.71
C ARG A 52 10.37 4.96 7.85
N THR A 53 9.66 4.35 8.79
CA THR A 53 9.49 4.92 10.13
C THR A 53 10.67 4.58 11.04
N GLY A 54 10.94 5.46 11.99
CA GLY A 54 11.80 5.17 13.13
C GLY A 54 10.99 4.77 14.35
N ASN A 55 11.64 4.18 15.36
CA ASN A 55 11.01 3.80 16.63
C ASN A 55 10.48 5.00 17.45
N ASP A 56 10.76 6.22 17.02
CA ASP A 56 10.23 7.47 17.56
C ASP A 56 9.01 8.01 16.80
N GLY A 57 8.43 7.23 15.88
CA GLY A 57 7.21 7.56 15.14
C GLY A 57 7.40 8.59 14.01
N ARG A 58 8.65 9.01 13.74
CA ARG A 58 8.98 9.97 12.69
C ARG A 58 9.28 9.25 11.36
N PHE A 59 9.09 9.96 10.25
CA PHE A 59 9.41 9.46 8.91
C PHE A 59 10.84 9.84 8.49
N TYR A 60 11.51 8.88 7.87
CA TYR A 60 12.87 8.98 7.38
C TYR A 60 12.88 8.58 5.91
N GLN A 61 13.66 9.28 5.08
CA GLN A 61 13.96 8.82 3.73
C GLN A 61 15.47 8.80 3.50
N TRP A 62 15.96 7.85 2.73
CA TRP A 62 17.30 7.87 2.16
C TRP A 62 17.21 8.33 0.70
N SER A 63 18.03 9.31 0.33
CA SER A 63 18.09 9.90 -1.01
C SER A 63 19.55 9.96 -1.45
N GLN A 64 19.84 9.45 -2.65
CA GLN A 64 21.19 9.46 -3.21
C GLN A 64 21.59 10.89 -3.60
N SER A 65 20.67 11.64 -4.21
CA SER A 65 20.84 13.03 -4.62
C SER A 65 21.07 13.98 -3.42
N SER A 66 20.42 13.71 -2.29
CA SER A 66 20.55 14.51 -1.06
C SER A 66 21.74 14.13 -0.18
N GLY A 67 22.48 13.08 -0.55
CA GLY A 67 23.68 12.62 0.16
C GLY A 67 23.42 11.70 1.37
N GLY A 68 22.24 11.07 1.47
CA GLY A 68 21.96 10.04 2.47
C GLY A 68 20.62 10.20 3.17
N TRP A 69 20.60 9.93 4.48
CA TRP A 69 19.39 9.95 5.31
C TRP A 69 18.90 11.37 5.59
N GLN A 70 17.59 11.53 5.49
CA GLN A 70 16.83 12.74 5.77
C GLN A 70 15.66 12.39 6.70
N ILE A 71 15.25 13.36 7.51
CA ILE A 71 14.08 13.25 8.38
C ILE A 71 13.01 14.23 7.94
N TYR A 72 11.74 13.80 8.03
CA TYR A 72 10.60 14.66 7.76
C TYR A 72 10.33 15.55 8.97
N ASN A 73 10.41 16.87 8.78
CA ASN A 73 10.08 17.84 9.82
C ASN A 73 8.58 18.17 9.74
N ASP A 74 7.79 17.52 10.57
CA ASP A 74 6.33 17.64 10.68
C ASP A 74 5.84 19.08 10.91
N GLY A 75 6.63 19.91 11.59
CA GLY A 75 6.34 21.33 11.81
C GLY A 75 6.69 22.27 10.64
N GLN A 76 7.35 21.79 9.57
CA GLN A 76 7.81 22.64 8.47
C GLN A 76 7.50 22.10 7.05
N GLY A 77 7.01 20.87 6.92
CA GLY A 77 6.67 20.26 5.62
C GLY A 77 7.88 20.05 4.70
N LEU A 78 9.08 19.94 5.29
CA LEU A 78 10.35 19.84 4.57
C LEU A 78 11.17 18.65 5.07
N TRP A 79 11.86 18.02 4.13
CA TRP A 79 12.92 17.06 4.41
C TRP A 79 14.19 17.79 4.82
N GLN A 80 14.79 17.38 5.93
CA GLN A 80 16.04 17.93 6.45
C GLN A 80 17.08 16.80 6.51
N ASN A 81 18.30 17.07 6.04
CA ASN A 81 19.39 16.11 6.13
C ASN A 81 19.69 15.80 7.61
N LEU A 82 19.93 14.53 7.92
CA LEU A 82 20.32 14.12 9.27
C LEU A 82 21.83 14.36 9.46
N ASP A 83 22.15 15.43 10.16
CA ASP A 83 23.51 15.67 10.64
C ASP A 83 23.86 14.69 11.79
N ALA A 84 25.08 14.15 11.77
CA ALA A 84 25.60 13.39 12.90
C ALA A 84 25.74 14.34 14.12
N PRO A 85 25.08 14.03 15.27
CA PRO A 85 25.09 12.71 15.87
C PRO A 85 23.71 12.08 16.15
N ASP A 86 22.63 12.49 15.47
CA ASP A 86 21.26 11.98 15.77
C ASP A 86 21.03 10.50 15.40
N LEU A 87 21.99 9.87 14.69
CA LEU A 87 22.07 8.44 14.43
C LEU A 87 22.58 7.67 15.68
N ASN A 88 21.76 7.64 16.73
CA ASN A 88 22.04 6.95 17.99
C ASN A 88 21.38 5.55 18.06
N ASN A 89 22.19 4.52 18.38
CA ASN A 89 21.82 3.11 18.57
C ASN A 89 20.60 2.82 19.48
N THR A 90 20.09 3.78 20.27
CA THR A 90 18.82 3.61 20.99
C THR A 90 17.57 3.79 20.12
N LYS A 91 17.69 4.26 18.88
CA LYS A 91 16.58 4.46 17.92
C LYS A 91 16.56 3.45 16.77
N TRP A 92 17.60 2.64 16.62
CA TRP A 92 17.83 1.74 15.48
C TRP A 92 18.24 0.35 15.97
N GLN A 93 17.80 -0.72 15.32
CA GLN A 93 18.54 -1.99 15.41
C GLN A 93 19.90 -1.79 14.72
N VAL A 94 20.95 -2.39 15.28
CA VAL A 94 22.34 -2.08 14.95
C VAL A 94 22.74 -2.68 13.60
N TRP A 95 22.95 -1.83 12.60
CA TRP A 95 23.71 -2.04 11.34
C TRP A 95 23.89 -0.66 10.65
N GLU A 96 24.99 -0.27 10.02
CA GLU A 96 26.33 -0.87 9.83
C GLU A 96 27.41 0.23 9.99
N GLU A 97 28.58 -0.06 10.57
CA GLU A 97 29.70 0.92 10.65
C GLU A 97 30.61 0.97 9.41
N ASN A 98 30.36 0.14 8.38
CA ASN A 98 31.18 0.11 7.16
C ASN A 98 30.31 0.21 5.91
N SER A 99 30.17 1.41 5.36
CA SER A 99 29.59 1.67 4.03
C SER A 99 30.43 1.04 2.92
N SER A 100 30.30 -0.27 2.79
CA SER A 100 30.83 -1.04 1.66
C SER A 100 29.99 -0.71 0.43
N SER A 101 30.63 -0.51 -0.71
CA SER A 101 29.92 -0.17 -1.95
C SER A 101 28.99 -1.29 -2.39
N TYR A 102 27.68 -1.10 -2.23
CA TYR A 102 26.66 -1.88 -2.94
C TYR A 102 26.87 -1.67 -4.45
N GLY A 103 27.30 -2.72 -5.15
CA GLY A 103 27.71 -2.60 -6.56
C GLY A 103 28.89 -3.48 -6.94
N GLY A 104 28.69 -4.79 -6.96
CA GLY A 104 29.63 -5.72 -7.56
C GLY A 104 29.22 -7.16 -7.28
N VAL A 105 29.20 -8.01 -8.31
CA VAL A 105 28.79 -9.42 -8.23
C VAL A 105 29.49 -10.10 -7.05
N PHE A 106 28.70 -10.61 -6.10
CA PHE A 106 29.24 -11.41 -5.01
C PHE A 106 29.79 -12.72 -5.58
N THR A 107 31.12 -12.82 -5.67
CA THR A 107 31.78 -14.06 -6.07
C THR A 107 31.48 -15.15 -5.03
N LEU A 108 31.42 -16.41 -5.48
CA LEU A 108 31.13 -17.56 -4.61
C LEU A 108 32.01 -17.59 -3.34
N GLU A 109 33.27 -17.18 -3.44
CA GLU A 109 34.19 -17.10 -2.30
C GLU A 109 33.82 -16.00 -1.28
N LYS A 110 33.21 -14.89 -1.72
CA LYS A 110 32.63 -13.89 -0.79
C LYS A 110 31.38 -14.43 -0.11
N ILE A 111 30.53 -15.17 -0.83
CA ILE A 111 29.34 -15.81 -0.24
C ILE A 111 29.78 -16.81 0.84
N LYS A 112 30.76 -17.69 0.56
CA LYS A 112 31.35 -18.60 1.55
C LYS A 112 31.93 -17.87 2.76
N ALA A 113 32.66 -16.78 2.55
CA ALA A 113 33.23 -15.99 3.64
C ALA A 113 32.13 -15.35 4.52
N ALA A 114 31.04 -14.87 3.91
CA ALA A 114 29.88 -14.33 4.64
C ALA A 114 29.13 -15.42 5.41
N ILE A 115 28.95 -16.61 4.84
CA ILE A 115 28.39 -17.80 5.52
C ILE A 115 29.24 -18.20 6.73
N PHE A 116 30.56 -18.21 6.60
CA PHE A 116 31.46 -18.54 7.71
C PHE A 116 31.45 -17.47 8.82
N ALA A 117 31.13 -16.22 8.48
CA ALA A 117 31.01 -15.12 9.43
C ALA A 117 29.62 -14.97 10.07
N SER A 118 28.58 -15.63 9.54
CA SER A 118 27.21 -15.54 10.05
C SER A 118 26.93 -16.54 11.18
N GLU A 119 26.28 -16.08 12.25
CA GLU A 119 25.87 -16.93 13.38
C GLU A 119 24.52 -17.61 13.14
N SER A 120 23.52 -16.85 12.68
CA SER A 120 22.18 -17.35 12.35
C SER A 120 21.40 -16.49 11.36
N SER A 121 21.91 -15.31 11.00
CA SER A 121 21.28 -14.33 10.12
C SER A 121 22.29 -13.90 9.07
N LEU A 122 21.87 -13.82 7.80
CA LEU A 122 22.74 -13.48 6.67
C LEU A 122 21.97 -12.66 5.63
N ASP A 123 22.46 -11.47 5.33
CA ASP A 123 21.99 -10.63 4.24
C ASP A 123 22.96 -10.72 3.04
N LEU A 124 22.39 -11.01 1.87
CA LEU A 124 23.04 -11.09 0.57
C LEU A 124 22.22 -10.33 -0.50
N SER A 125 21.42 -9.36 -0.07
CA SER A 125 20.51 -8.58 -0.92
C SER A 125 21.24 -7.55 -1.78
N TYR A 126 20.69 -7.24 -2.96
CA TYR A 126 21.24 -6.24 -3.89
C TYR A 126 22.69 -6.54 -4.38
N GLN A 127 23.08 -7.83 -4.45
CA GLN A 127 24.46 -8.23 -4.80
C GLN A 127 24.61 -8.81 -6.23
N GLY A 128 23.51 -8.93 -6.99
CA GLY A 128 23.51 -9.51 -8.33
C GLY A 128 23.89 -11.00 -8.33
N ILE A 129 23.42 -11.75 -7.33
CA ILE A 129 23.68 -13.18 -7.17
C ILE A 129 22.75 -13.98 -8.08
N GLU A 130 23.32 -14.94 -8.82
CA GLU A 130 22.59 -15.96 -9.59
C GLU A 130 22.74 -17.35 -8.97
N ASP A 131 23.94 -17.67 -8.46
CA ASP A 131 24.32 -19.00 -7.95
C ASP A 131 24.32 -19.02 -6.41
N LEU A 132 23.35 -19.75 -5.84
CA LEU A 132 23.20 -19.97 -4.40
C LEU A 132 23.95 -21.19 -3.87
N SER A 133 24.71 -21.93 -4.69
CA SER A 133 25.33 -23.20 -4.29
C SER A 133 26.15 -23.18 -2.98
N PRO A 134 26.83 -22.08 -2.56
CA PRO A 134 27.51 -22.04 -1.26
C PRO A 134 26.56 -22.15 -0.06
N LEU A 135 25.31 -21.71 -0.18
CA LEU A 135 24.33 -21.74 0.92
C LEU A 135 23.96 -23.17 1.35
N ALA A 136 24.22 -24.19 0.53
CA ALA A 136 24.06 -25.59 0.92
C ALA A 136 24.98 -25.98 2.11
N GLU A 137 26.04 -25.21 2.39
CA GLU A 137 26.94 -25.38 3.53
C GLU A 137 26.51 -24.57 4.78
N ALA A 138 25.33 -23.92 4.76
CA ALA A 138 24.87 -22.97 5.79
C ALA A 138 23.64 -23.42 6.64
N PRO A 139 23.50 -24.69 7.08
CA PRO A 139 22.30 -25.19 7.79
C PRO A 139 22.05 -24.58 9.17
N HIS A 140 22.95 -23.72 9.66
CA HIS A 140 22.80 -22.94 10.89
C HIS A 140 21.92 -21.70 10.73
N LEU A 141 21.67 -21.25 9.50
CA LEU A 141 20.87 -20.06 9.23
C LEU A 141 19.40 -20.24 9.63
N ARG A 142 18.85 -19.16 10.20
CA ARG A 142 17.44 -18.96 10.56
C ARG A 142 16.83 -17.79 9.80
N GLU A 143 17.62 -16.79 9.48
CA GLU A 143 17.20 -15.60 8.74
C GLU A 143 18.10 -15.47 7.50
N LEU A 144 17.49 -15.31 6.32
CA LEU A 144 18.20 -15.22 5.06
C LEU A 144 17.53 -14.17 4.15
N PHE A 145 18.28 -13.12 3.83
CA PHE A 145 17.82 -12.04 2.96
C PHE A 145 18.55 -12.11 1.62
N LEU A 146 17.78 -12.26 0.55
CA LEU A 146 18.24 -12.50 -0.82
C LEU A 146 17.51 -11.61 -1.85
N GLN A 147 16.80 -10.58 -1.40
CA GLN A 147 16.01 -9.73 -2.30
C GLN A 147 16.87 -8.93 -3.31
N ALA A 148 16.26 -8.61 -4.45
CA ALA A 148 16.86 -7.84 -5.55
C ALA A 148 18.18 -8.44 -6.06
N ASN A 149 18.13 -9.71 -6.45
CA ASN A 149 19.23 -10.45 -7.05
C ASN A 149 18.83 -10.93 -8.46
N SER A 150 19.35 -12.06 -8.93
CA SER A 150 18.97 -12.68 -10.21
C SER A 150 18.84 -14.20 -10.06
N ILE A 151 18.34 -14.62 -8.90
CA ILE A 151 18.18 -16.01 -8.48
C ILE A 151 17.01 -16.64 -9.23
N SER A 152 17.21 -17.81 -9.82
CA SER A 152 16.13 -18.65 -10.37
C SER A 152 16.12 -20.07 -9.81
N ASP A 153 17.23 -20.54 -9.23
CA ASP A 153 17.36 -21.88 -8.64
C ASP A 153 17.44 -21.79 -7.10
N LEU A 154 16.40 -22.30 -6.44
CA LEU A 154 16.33 -22.40 -4.97
C LEU A 154 16.82 -23.76 -4.43
N SER A 155 17.27 -24.69 -5.27
CA SER A 155 17.70 -26.03 -4.86
C SER A 155 18.80 -26.05 -3.78
N PRO A 156 19.73 -25.07 -3.67
CA PRO A 156 20.68 -25.02 -2.56
C PRO A 156 20.03 -24.75 -1.19
N LEU A 157 18.82 -24.16 -1.16
CA LEU A 157 18.11 -23.84 0.09
C LEU A 157 17.34 -25.05 0.68
N GLN A 158 17.13 -26.12 -0.08
CA GLN A 158 16.19 -27.22 0.26
C GLN A 158 16.48 -27.93 1.61
N ASN A 159 17.72 -27.85 2.10
CA ASN A 159 18.16 -28.48 3.34
C ASN A 159 18.32 -27.48 4.51
N LEU A 160 17.99 -26.21 4.32
CA LEU A 160 18.09 -25.16 5.35
C LEU A 160 16.86 -25.16 6.26
N THR A 161 16.50 -26.34 6.79
CA THR A 161 15.24 -26.59 7.50
C THR A 161 15.06 -25.83 8.82
N ASN A 162 16.07 -25.07 9.25
CA ASN A 162 16.02 -24.17 10.41
C ASN A 162 15.62 -22.73 10.05
N LEU A 163 15.41 -22.41 8.75
CA LEU A 163 14.97 -21.09 8.33
C LEU A 163 13.59 -20.74 8.91
N GLU A 164 13.53 -19.60 9.57
CA GLU A 164 12.35 -18.96 10.15
C GLU A 164 11.92 -17.73 9.33
N VAL A 165 12.87 -17.03 8.71
CA VAL A 165 12.66 -15.82 7.89
C VAL A 165 13.41 -15.95 6.57
N LEU A 166 12.71 -15.75 5.44
CA LEU A 166 13.29 -15.84 4.10
C LEU A 166 12.73 -14.75 3.18
N HIS A 167 13.61 -13.85 2.70
CA HIS A 167 13.25 -12.80 1.75
C HIS A 167 13.86 -13.12 0.38
N LEU A 168 13.01 -13.26 -0.64
CA LEU A 168 13.38 -13.64 -2.01
C LEU A 168 12.81 -12.66 -3.07
N ASN A 169 12.28 -11.52 -2.64
CA ASN A 169 11.64 -10.52 -3.51
C ASN A 169 12.53 -10.04 -4.67
N SER A 170 11.93 -9.67 -5.80
CA SER A 170 12.64 -9.16 -6.98
C SER A 170 13.77 -10.10 -7.44
N ASN A 171 13.37 -11.28 -7.89
CA ASN A 171 14.25 -12.31 -8.42
C ASN A 171 13.60 -12.94 -9.68
N LEU A 172 14.09 -14.11 -10.12
CA LEU A 172 13.65 -14.81 -11.34
C LEU A 172 13.12 -16.22 -11.00
N ILE A 173 12.52 -16.37 -9.82
CA ILE A 173 12.08 -17.66 -9.28
C ILE A 173 10.77 -18.08 -9.94
N THR A 174 10.73 -19.31 -10.45
CA THR A 174 9.51 -19.97 -10.96
C THR A 174 9.15 -21.23 -10.18
N ASP A 175 10.11 -21.88 -9.50
CA ASP A 175 9.91 -23.17 -8.81
C ASP A 175 10.11 -23.02 -7.30
N LEU A 176 9.04 -23.20 -6.54
CA LEU A 176 9.02 -23.15 -5.08
C LEU A 176 9.23 -24.55 -4.44
N SER A 177 9.36 -25.62 -5.22
CA SER A 177 9.53 -27.01 -4.72
C SER A 177 10.65 -27.15 -3.67
N PRO A 178 11.82 -26.49 -3.79
CA PRO A 178 12.85 -26.52 -2.76
C PRO A 178 12.42 -26.00 -1.38
N LEU A 179 11.42 -25.11 -1.31
CA LEU A 179 10.94 -24.52 -0.06
C LEU A 179 10.00 -25.46 0.73
N SER A 180 9.46 -26.49 0.10
CA SER A 180 8.39 -27.35 0.65
C SER A 180 8.70 -28.05 1.99
N ASN A 181 9.98 -28.22 2.34
CA ASN A 181 10.42 -28.85 3.59
C ASN A 181 10.93 -27.85 4.65
N LEU A 182 10.82 -26.54 4.40
CA LEU A 182 11.26 -25.48 5.32
C LEU A 182 10.17 -25.19 6.38
N LEU A 183 9.76 -26.23 7.11
CA LEU A 183 8.59 -26.24 8.00
C LEU A 183 8.68 -25.32 9.23
N GLU A 184 9.85 -24.73 9.49
CA GLU A 184 10.07 -23.75 10.55
C GLU A 184 9.82 -22.29 10.09
N LEU A 185 9.58 -22.06 8.78
CA LEU A 185 9.32 -20.73 8.23
C LEU A 185 8.09 -20.06 8.88
N LYS A 186 8.29 -18.82 9.28
CA LYS A 186 7.29 -17.89 9.84
C LYS A 186 7.06 -16.70 8.91
N GLU A 187 8.09 -16.27 8.19
CA GLU A 187 8.05 -15.08 7.35
C GLU A 187 8.66 -15.42 5.99
N LEU A 188 7.87 -15.28 4.93
CA LEU A 188 8.28 -15.58 3.56
C LEU A 188 7.82 -14.47 2.62
N TYR A 189 8.79 -13.82 1.98
CA TYR A 189 8.56 -12.76 1.01
C TYR A 189 9.04 -13.24 -0.37
N LEU A 190 8.13 -13.28 -1.34
CA LEU A 190 8.30 -13.83 -2.69
C LEU A 190 7.80 -12.87 -3.78
N ASP A 191 7.70 -11.58 -3.46
CA ASP A 191 7.17 -10.53 -4.34
C ASP A 191 8.03 -10.36 -5.62
N ASP A 192 7.45 -9.88 -6.72
CA ASP A 192 8.19 -9.62 -7.98
C ASP A 192 9.02 -10.86 -8.41
N ASN A 193 8.32 -11.99 -8.55
CA ASN A 193 8.84 -13.26 -9.06
C ASN A 193 7.76 -13.96 -9.90
N PRO A 194 8.08 -14.55 -11.07
CA PRO A 194 7.10 -15.18 -11.95
C PRO A 194 6.60 -16.55 -11.43
N LEU A 195 5.63 -16.53 -10.51
CA LEU A 195 5.10 -17.71 -9.80
C LEU A 195 3.73 -18.14 -10.34
N ASP A 196 3.63 -19.38 -10.84
CA ASP A 196 2.37 -20.00 -11.28
C ASP A 196 1.84 -21.10 -10.35
N ASP A 197 2.71 -21.85 -9.67
CA ASP A 197 2.34 -22.87 -8.68
C ASP A 197 2.76 -22.54 -7.23
N LEU A 198 1.75 -22.37 -6.37
CA LEU A 198 1.92 -22.19 -4.92
C LEU A 198 1.79 -23.50 -4.13
N SER A 199 1.57 -24.65 -4.78
CA SER A 199 1.41 -25.95 -4.10
C SER A 199 2.56 -26.31 -3.14
N PRO A 200 3.85 -25.96 -3.38
CA PRO A 200 4.92 -26.21 -2.43
C PRO A 200 4.78 -25.49 -1.10
N LEU A 201 4.02 -24.39 -1.05
CA LEU A 201 3.81 -23.61 0.18
C LEU A 201 2.77 -24.24 1.12
N SER A 202 1.92 -25.14 0.62
CA SER A 202 0.77 -25.69 1.37
C SER A 202 1.13 -26.40 2.69
N GLY A 203 2.35 -26.92 2.82
CA GLY A 203 2.87 -27.56 4.04
C GLY A 203 3.42 -26.59 5.09
N LEU A 204 3.61 -25.31 4.76
CA LEU A 204 4.30 -24.32 5.61
C LEU A 204 3.38 -23.72 6.70
N GLY A 205 2.67 -24.57 7.43
CA GLY A 205 1.63 -24.19 8.41
C GLY A 205 2.11 -23.41 9.64
N ARG A 206 3.37 -22.96 9.68
CA ARG A 206 3.92 -22.03 10.68
C ARG A 206 4.05 -20.58 10.18
N LEU A 207 3.78 -20.32 8.89
CA LEU A 207 3.79 -18.98 8.33
C LEU A 207 2.82 -18.06 9.09
N LEU A 208 3.37 -16.92 9.51
CA LEU A 208 2.70 -15.77 10.11
C LEU A 208 2.61 -14.61 9.11
N ARG A 209 3.63 -14.45 8.26
CA ARG A 209 3.69 -13.46 7.17
C ARG A 209 3.98 -14.14 5.84
N LEU A 210 3.19 -13.81 4.83
CA LEU A 210 3.40 -14.22 3.44
C LEU A 210 3.14 -13.05 2.49
N SER A 211 4.15 -12.71 1.69
CA SER A 211 4.02 -11.70 0.64
C SER A 211 4.32 -12.33 -0.73
N LEU A 212 3.39 -12.12 -1.66
CA LEU A 212 3.30 -12.74 -2.99
C LEU A 212 2.80 -11.69 -4.01
N ALA A 213 3.17 -10.43 -3.84
CA ALA A 213 2.71 -9.35 -4.70
C ALA A 213 3.46 -9.29 -6.04
N ASP A 214 2.75 -8.87 -7.09
CA ASP A 214 3.28 -8.81 -8.47
C ASP A 214 3.97 -10.11 -8.91
N ALA A 215 3.34 -11.24 -8.60
CA ALA A 215 3.91 -12.57 -8.82
C ALA A 215 3.27 -13.32 -10.00
N GLY A 216 2.25 -12.74 -10.66
CA GLY A 216 1.53 -13.37 -11.77
C GLY A 216 0.53 -14.47 -11.36
N ILE A 217 0.19 -14.55 -10.07
CA ILE A 217 -0.63 -15.61 -9.48
C ILE A 217 -2.08 -15.53 -9.99
N LEU A 218 -2.66 -16.70 -10.31
CA LEU A 218 -4.05 -16.83 -10.74
C LEU A 218 -4.98 -17.41 -9.65
N SER A 219 -4.43 -18.11 -8.66
CA SER A 219 -5.19 -18.81 -7.63
C SER A 219 -4.41 -18.96 -6.32
N VAL A 220 -5.11 -18.82 -5.20
CA VAL A 220 -4.58 -18.96 -3.84
C VAL A 220 -5.04 -20.26 -3.16
N ASN A 221 -5.54 -21.24 -3.92
CA ASN A 221 -6.09 -22.49 -3.36
C ASN A 221 -5.09 -23.23 -2.46
N SER A 222 -3.80 -23.22 -2.80
CA SER A 222 -2.74 -23.85 -2.01
C SER A 222 -2.51 -23.23 -0.63
N LEU A 223 -3.10 -22.05 -0.33
CA LEU A 223 -2.92 -21.33 0.93
C LEU A 223 -3.93 -21.73 2.03
N GLU A 224 -4.93 -22.58 1.72
CA GLU A 224 -6.01 -22.97 2.67
C GLU A 224 -5.50 -23.57 4.00
N GLY A 225 -4.32 -24.18 3.99
CA GLY A 225 -3.68 -24.81 5.15
C GLY A 225 -2.97 -23.83 6.08
N LEU A 226 -2.71 -22.59 5.67
CA LEU A 226 -1.79 -21.64 6.34
C LEU A 226 -2.47 -20.88 7.51
N ARG A 227 -3.21 -21.61 8.34
CA ARG A 227 -4.15 -21.11 9.37
C ARG A 227 -3.52 -20.29 10.52
N LEU A 228 -2.21 -20.07 10.51
CA LEU A 228 -1.50 -19.19 11.44
C LEU A 228 -1.15 -17.81 10.82
N LEU A 229 -1.40 -17.60 9.52
CA LEU A 229 -1.14 -16.32 8.87
C LEU A 229 -1.84 -15.16 9.58
N GLU A 230 -1.05 -14.16 9.93
CA GLU A 230 -1.48 -12.88 10.48
C GLU A 230 -1.40 -11.76 9.44
N GLU A 231 -0.51 -11.88 8.46
CA GLU A 231 -0.31 -10.89 7.39
C GLU A 231 -0.20 -11.61 6.04
N LEU A 232 -1.08 -11.28 5.09
CA LEU A 232 -1.05 -11.79 3.72
C LEU A 232 -1.13 -10.64 2.72
N ASN A 233 -0.16 -10.58 1.81
CA ASN A 233 -0.14 -9.67 0.68
C ASN A 233 -0.13 -10.47 -0.62
N ILE A 234 -1.20 -10.33 -1.42
CA ILE A 234 -1.38 -10.95 -2.74
C ILE A 234 -1.75 -9.89 -3.80
N ARG A 235 -1.29 -8.65 -3.57
CA ARG A 235 -1.50 -7.48 -4.45
C ARG A 235 -0.98 -7.72 -5.88
N ALA A 236 -1.55 -7.03 -6.87
CA ALA A 236 -1.02 -6.95 -8.24
C ALA A 236 -0.89 -8.34 -8.90
N ASN A 237 -1.91 -9.17 -8.73
CA ASN A 237 -1.99 -10.50 -9.33
C ASN A 237 -3.20 -10.56 -10.28
N SER A 238 -3.62 -11.75 -10.69
CA SER A 238 -4.84 -11.95 -11.51
C SER A 238 -5.81 -12.92 -10.83
N ILE A 239 -5.86 -12.86 -9.50
CA ILE A 239 -6.74 -13.67 -8.66
C ILE A 239 -8.16 -13.15 -8.81
N SER A 240 -9.13 -14.06 -9.01
CA SER A 240 -10.56 -13.71 -9.09
C SER A 240 -11.40 -14.30 -7.96
N SER A 241 -10.82 -15.15 -7.10
CA SER A 241 -11.51 -15.75 -5.97
C SER A 241 -10.56 -15.97 -4.79
N ILE A 242 -11.02 -15.56 -3.61
CA ILE A 242 -10.34 -15.72 -2.33
C ILE A 242 -11.00 -16.79 -1.44
N GLN A 243 -11.78 -17.71 -2.04
CA GLN A 243 -12.53 -18.73 -1.29
C GLN A 243 -11.65 -19.59 -0.37
N ALA A 244 -10.41 -19.87 -0.78
CA ALA A 244 -9.44 -20.63 -0.01
C ALA A 244 -8.93 -19.92 1.25
N LEU A 245 -9.13 -18.60 1.36
CA LEU A 245 -8.67 -17.84 2.52
C LEU A 245 -9.61 -17.97 3.72
N GLY A 246 -10.85 -18.46 3.57
CA GLY A 246 -11.90 -18.35 4.61
C GLY A 246 -11.65 -19.04 5.95
N ASP A 247 -10.66 -19.94 6.03
CA ASP A 247 -10.20 -20.53 7.30
C ASP A 247 -9.10 -19.71 8.01
N LEU A 248 -8.52 -18.69 7.36
CA LEU A 248 -7.36 -17.90 7.82
C LEU A 248 -7.73 -16.81 8.85
N ASN A 249 -8.53 -17.19 9.84
CA ASN A 249 -9.12 -16.34 10.88
C ASN A 249 -8.09 -15.66 11.84
N LYS A 250 -6.79 -15.84 11.59
CA LYS A 250 -5.69 -15.15 12.28
C LYS A 250 -5.23 -13.88 11.58
N LEU A 251 -5.65 -13.64 10.34
CA LEU A 251 -5.30 -12.46 9.56
C LEU A 251 -5.68 -11.16 10.29
N LYS A 252 -4.72 -10.23 10.32
CA LYS A 252 -4.77 -8.86 10.85
C LYS A 252 -4.58 -7.85 9.74
N PHE A 253 -3.80 -8.21 8.72
CA PHE A 253 -3.58 -7.45 7.50
C PHE A 253 -3.85 -8.34 6.28
N LEU A 254 -4.63 -7.84 5.34
CA LEU A 254 -4.88 -8.47 4.05
C LEU A 254 -4.83 -7.42 2.94
N ASP A 255 -3.87 -7.56 2.02
CA ASP A 255 -3.81 -6.79 0.78
C ASP A 255 -4.15 -7.71 -0.41
N ILE A 256 -5.28 -7.40 -1.05
CA ILE A 256 -5.81 -8.02 -2.26
C ILE A 256 -5.93 -7.00 -3.41
N GLY A 257 -5.33 -5.82 -3.29
CA GLY A 257 -5.44 -4.74 -4.27
C GLY A 257 -4.90 -5.13 -5.64
N ASN A 258 -5.38 -4.47 -6.71
CA ASN A 258 -4.98 -4.73 -8.10
C ASN A 258 -5.11 -6.22 -8.47
N ASN A 259 -6.36 -6.70 -8.51
CA ASN A 259 -6.75 -8.07 -8.82
C ASN A 259 -8.13 -8.09 -9.54
N ASN A 260 -8.70 -9.28 -9.77
CA ASN A 260 -10.00 -9.47 -10.42
C ASN A 260 -11.09 -9.96 -9.45
N ILE A 261 -10.98 -9.63 -8.15
CA ILE A 261 -11.88 -10.14 -7.10
C ILE A 261 -13.17 -9.33 -7.09
N SER A 262 -14.31 -10.01 -6.99
CA SER A 262 -15.64 -9.38 -6.90
C SER A 262 -16.44 -9.76 -5.64
N ASP A 263 -16.01 -10.78 -4.91
CA ASP A 263 -16.70 -11.37 -3.78
C ASP A 263 -15.79 -11.39 -2.54
N LEU A 264 -16.20 -10.65 -1.51
CA LEU A 264 -15.55 -10.60 -0.20
C LEU A 264 -16.19 -11.57 0.81
N SER A 265 -17.26 -12.29 0.47
CA SER A 265 -17.92 -13.22 1.41
C SER A 265 -17.00 -14.28 2.05
N PRO A 266 -15.90 -14.76 1.41
CA PRO A 266 -15.00 -15.71 2.06
C PRO A 266 -14.25 -15.18 3.27
N ILE A 267 -14.05 -13.87 3.41
CA ILE A 267 -13.32 -13.28 4.55
C ILE A 267 -14.24 -12.83 5.69
N ASN A 268 -15.49 -13.32 5.69
CA ASN A 268 -16.45 -12.96 6.73
C ASN A 268 -16.02 -13.49 8.12
N ASN A 269 -16.41 -12.77 9.18
CA ASN A 269 -16.07 -13.12 10.56
C ASN A 269 -14.54 -13.18 10.86
N PHE A 270 -13.69 -12.53 10.05
CA PHE A 270 -12.27 -12.36 10.38
C PHE A 270 -12.09 -11.36 11.53
N ASN A 271 -12.37 -11.82 12.74
CA ASN A 271 -12.43 -11.02 13.97
C ASN A 271 -11.14 -10.25 14.31
N ASN A 272 -10.00 -10.66 13.75
CA ASN A 272 -8.70 -10.02 13.97
C ASN A 272 -8.28 -9.05 12.86
N LEU A 273 -9.01 -9.02 11.73
CA LEU A 273 -8.64 -8.24 10.55
C LEU A 273 -8.79 -6.75 10.85
N SER A 274 -7.67 -6.04 10.89
CA SER A 274 -7.57 -4.62 11.23
C SER A 274 -7.38 -3.74 9.99
N VAL A 275 -6.79 -4.29 8.93
CA VAL A 275 -6.48 -3.59 7.68
C VAL A 275 -6.89 -4.47 6.51
N LEU A 276 -7.72 -3.93 5.62
CA LEU A 276 -8.11 -4.55 4.36
C LEU A 276 -7.86 -3.56 3.21
N TYR A 277 -6.93 -3.89 2.33
CA TYR A 277 -6.71 -3.18 1.07
C TYR A 277 -7.20 -4.07 -0.07
N GLY A 278 -8.07 -3.52 -0.91
CA GLY A 278 -8.73 -4.21 -2.02
C GLY A 278 -9.18 -3.24 -3.11
N GLU A 279 -8.42 -2.18 -3.30
CA GLU A 279 -8.58 -1.28 -4.42
C GLU A 279 -8.28 -1.96 -5.77
N ASP A 280 -8.61 -1.31 -6.88
CA ASP A 280 -8.31 -1.80 -8.24
C ASP A 280 -8.83 -3.24 -8.46
N ASN A 281 -10.14 -3.45 -8.23
CA ASN A 281 -10.78 -4.75 -8.26
C ASN A 281 -12.19 -4.70 -8.90
N ASN A 282 -12.96 -5.78 -8.81
CA ASN A 282 -14.33 -5.89 -9.35
C ASN A 282 -15.40 -5.98 -8.24
N ILE A 283 -15.12 -5.47 -7.04
CA ILE A 283 -16.01 -5.57 -5.87
C ILE A 283 -17.24 -4.69 -6.09
N THR A 284 -18.43 -5.29 -5.89
CA THR A 284 -19.73 -4.62 -6.08
C THR A 284 -20.53 -4.48 -4.78
N SER A 285 -20.27 -5.35 -3.80
CA SER A 285 -20.94 -5.38 -2.50
C SER A 285 -19.93 -5.28 -1.36
N ILE A 286 -20.32 -4.53 -0.33
CA ILE A 286 -19.59 -4.38 0.93
C ILE A 286 -20.33 -5.02 2.11
N SER A 287 -21.28 -5.93 1.82
CA SER A 287 -22.07 -6.66 2.84
C SER A 287 -21.23 -7.47 3.83
N THR A 288 -19.97 -7.78 3.51
CA THR A 288 -19.04 -8.45 4.44
C THR A 288 -18.47 -7.49 5.50
N ILE A 289 -18.39 -6.18 5.24
CA ILE A 289 -17.68 -5.23 6.12
C ILE A 289 -18.29 -5.16 7.55
N PRO A 290 -19.62 -5.23 7.74
CA PRO A 290 -20.23 -5.39 9.07
C PRO A 290 -19.79 -6.64 9.84
N GLU A 291 -19.40 -7.72 9.16
CA GLU A 291 -18.88 -8.96 9.75
C GLU A 291 -17.37 -8.91 10.07
N LEU A 292 -16.74 -7.73 9.99
CA LEU A 292 -15.32 -7.48 10.29
C LEU A 292 -15.16 -6.58 11.54
N PRO A 293 -15.42 -7.08 12.76
CA PRO A 293 -15.42 -6.26 13.98
C PRO A 293 -14.05 -5.69 14.34
N GLY A 294 -12.95 -6.26 13.84
CA GLY A 294 -11.59 -5.76 14.09
C GLY A 294 -11.17 -4.56 13.25
N LEU A 295 -11.95 -4.21 12.21
CA LEU A 295 -11.49 -3.38 11.10
C LEU A 295 -11.25 -1.92 11.51
N LYS A 296 -10.14 -1.35 11.03
CA LYS A 296 -9.70 0.02 11.33
C LYS A 296 -9.41 0.83 10.09
N GLU A 297 -8.85 0.17 9.07
CA GLU A 297 -8.44 0.76 7.80
C GLU A 297 -9.03 -0.08 6.66
N LEU A 298 -9.71 0.60 5.74
CA LEU A 298 -10.35 -0.01 4.58
C LEU A 298 -10.02 0.79 3.33
N ASN A 299 -9.39 0.16 2.34
CA ASN A 299 -9.27 0.72 1.00
C ASN A 299 -10.02 -0.16 0.00
N LEU A 300 -11.06 0.39 -0.62
CA LEU A 300 -11.84 -0.23 -1.70
C LEU A 300 -11.99 0.75 -2.88
N ALA A 301 -10.99 1.61 -3.10
CA ALA A 301 -10.97 2.52 -4.23
C ALA A 301 -10.96 1.79 -5.58
N ASN A 302 -11.34 2.44 -6.68
CA ASN A 302 -11.36 1.87 -8.03
C ASN A 302 -12.03 0.49 -8.12
N ASN A 303 -13.32 0.45 -7.76
CA ASN A 303 -14.17 -0.74 -7.72
C ASN A 303 -15.54 -0.43 -8.36
N GLN A 304 -16.54 -1.29 -8.14
CA GLN A 304 -17.88 -1.18 -8.72
C GLN A 304 -18.98 -1.04 -7.63
N ILE A 305 -18.60 -0.49 -6.47
CA ILE A 305 -19.50 -0.27 -5.33
C ILE A 305 -20.43 0.90 -5.66
N SER A 306 -21.74 0.73 -5.44
CA SER A 306 -22.74 1.78 -5.71
C SER A 306 -23.59 2.16 -4.50
N GLN A 307 -23.51 1.40 -3.40
CA GLN A 307 -24.31 1.59 -2.21
C GLN A 307 -23.47 1.39 -0.95
N LEU A 308 -23.63 2.30 0.02
CA LEU A 308 -22.96 2.24 1.32
C LEU A 308 -23.86 1.71 2.45
N ALA A 309 -25.13 1.40 2.16
CA ALA A 309 -26.17 1.11 3.16
C ALA A 309 -25.81 -0.02 4.15
N ALA A 310 -25.05 -1.03 3.72
CA ALA A 310 -24.60 -2.12 4.58
C ALA A 310 -23.75 -1.63 5.77
N LEU A 311 -23.04 -0.49 5.64
CA LEU A 311 -22.24 0.08 6.72
C LEU A 311 -23.08 0.50 7.94
N SER A 312 -24.40 0.65 7.79
CA SER A 312 -25.32 0.88 8.92
C SER A 312 -25.45 -0.33 9.86
N GLU A 313 -25.02 -1.52 9.44
CA GLU A 313 -25.02 -2.74 10.24
C GLU A 313 -23.73 -2.92 11.08
N ILE A 314 -22.73 -2.05 10.91
CA ILE A 314 -21.51 -2.06 11.72
C ILE A 314 -21.85 -1.70 13.18
N ASP A 315 -21.46 -2.57 14.12
CA ASP A 315 -21.53 -2.27 15.55
C ASP A 315 -20.43 -1.24 15.93
N PRO A 316 -20.78 0.02 16.29
CA PRO A 316 -19.80 1.06 16.58
C PRO A 316 -19.03 0.82 17.90
N SER A 317 -19.43 -0.15 18.71
CA SER A 317 -18.72 -0.58 19.92
C SER A 317 -17.65 -1.64 19.66
N MET A 318 -17.72 -2.31 18.49
CA MET A 318 -16.77 -3.33 18.06
C MET A 318 -15.76 -2.74 17.07
N THR A 319 -16.23 -2.11 15.99
CA THR A 319 -15.40 -1.65 14.88
C THR A 319 -14.91 -0.21 15.07
N TYR A 320 -13.58 -0.01 15.01
CA TYR A 320 -12.95 1.32 15.08
C TYR A 320 -12.43 1.75 13.70
N LEU A 321 -13.31 1.77 12.70
CA LEU A 321 -12.99 2.25 11.35
C LEU A 321 -12.67 3.76 11.42
N TRP A 322 -11.40 4.11 11.24
CA TRP A 322 -10.91 5.49 11.33
C TRP A 322 -10.43 6.04 9.98
N LEU A 323 -10.11 5.15 9.03
CA LEU A 323 -9.77 5.47 7.65
C LEU A 323 -10.60 4.58 6.72
N ALA A 324 -11.31 5.19 5.77
CA ALA A 324 -11.97 4.50 4.68
C ALA A 324 -11.76 5.23 3.34
N ASP A 325 -11.37 4.49 2.30
CA ASP A 325 -11.30 4.97 0.93
C ASP A 325 -12.26 4.17 0.03
N PHE A 326 -13.18 4.89 -0.60
CA PHE A 326 -14.16 4.43 -1.58
C PHE A 326 -14.11 5.27 -2.87
N SER A 327 -12.98 5.92 -3.15
CA SER A 327 -12.78 6.73 -4.35
C SER A 327 -12.90 5.89 -5.63
N GLN A 328 -13.17 6.50 -6.79
CA GLN A 328 -13.30 5.78 -8.08
C GLN A 328 -14.32 4.62 -8.03
N ASN A 329 -15.51 4.89 -7.50
CA ASN A 329 -16.61 3.92 -7.44
C ASN A 329 -17.85 4.49 -8.14
N GLN A 330 -19.02 3.89 -7.91
CA GLN A 330 -20.30 4.25 -8.53
C GLN A 330 -21.30 4.75 -7.47
N ILE A 331 -20.79 5.34 -6.38
CA ILE A 331 -21.59 5.76 -5.22
C ILE A 331 -22.33 7.06 -5.56
N ASN A 332 -23.65 7.03 -5.50
CA ASN A 332 -24.51 8.20 -5.76
C ASN A 332 -25.20 8.71 -4.48
N GLU A 333 -25.25 7.89 -3.44
CA GLU A 333 -25.90 8.21 -2.15
C GLU A 333 -24.98 7.74 -1.01
N LEU A 334 -24.82 8.58 0.01
CA LEU A 334 -23.94 8.32 1.15
C LEU A 334 -24.63 7.59 2.32
N GLN A 335 -25.89 7.17 2.15
CA GLN A 335 -26.65 6.51 3.21
C GLN A 335 -25.97 5.20 3.66
N GLY A 336 -25.81 5.05 4.99
CA GLY A 336 -25.13 3.95 5.65
C GLY A 336 -23.94 4.38 6.51
N ILE A 337 -23.32 5.54 6.24
CA ILE A 337 -22.11 6.00 6.94
C ILE A 337 -22.38 6.88 8.17
N GLU A 338 -23.64 7.27 8.42
CA GLU A 338 -24.04 8.25 9.45
C GLU A 338 -23.63 7.83 10.88
N HIS A 339 -23.45 6.53 11.09
CA HIS A 339 -23.10 5.93 12.38
C HIS A 339 -21.59 5.72 12.57
N LEU A 340 -20.77 5.94 11.55
CA LEU A 340 -19.31 5.74 11.58
C LEU A 340 -18.57 6.92 12.25
N GLN A 341 -18.98 7.24 13.48
CA GLN A 341 -18.50 8.39 14.24
C GLN A 341 -17.01 8.36 14.60
N ASN A 342 -16.32 7.24 14.36
CA ASN A 342 -14.88 7.09 14.56
C ASN A 342 -14.04 7.45 13.32
N LEU A 343 -14.66 7.65 12.15
CA LEU A 343 -13.95 8.02 10.92
C LEU A 343 -13.27 9.38 11.06
N ARG A 344 -11.98 9.42 10.73
CA ARG A 344 -11.13 10.61 10.71
C ARG A 344 -10.71 10.97 9.30
N ILE A 345 -10.50 9.96 8.45
CA ILE A 345 -10.17 10.13 7.03
C ILE A 345 -11.22 9.38 6.22
N LEU A 346 -11.90 10.11 5.33
CA LEU A 346 -12.85 9.54 4.39
C LEU A 346 -12.54 10.05 2.99
N ALA A 347 -12.20 9.12 2.09
CA ALA A 347 -11.98 9.39 0.69
C ALA A 347 -13.13 8.80 -0.16
N LEU A 348 -13.69 9.65 -1.00
CA LEU A 348 -14.90 9.45 -1.80
C LEU A 348 -14.76 10.11 -3.18
N SER A 349 -13.56 10.56 -3.57
CA SER A 349 -13.31 11.27 -4.82
C SER A 349 -13.65 10.40 -6.04
N GLN A 350 -14.06 11.00 -7.16
CA GLN A 350 -14.44 10.29 -8.40
C GLN A 350 -15.60 9.30 -8.18
N ASN A 351 -16.74 9.83 -7.74
CA ASN A 351 -18.02 9.11 -7.57
C ASN A 351 -19.15 9.94 -8.23
N GLY A 352 -20.41 9.73 -7.84
CA GLY A 352 -21.58 10.40 -8.43
C GLY A 352 -22.51 11.13 -7.45
N PHE A 353 -22.17 11.20 -6.15
CA PHE A 353 -23.04 11.81 -5.14
C PHE A 353 -22.97 13.34 -5.16
N SER A 354 -24.01 13.98 -4.60
CA SER A 354 -24.13 15.43 -4.47
C SER A 354 -24.57 15.90 -3.08
N ASP A 355 -25.23 15.02 -2.31
CA ASP A 355 -25.69 15.31 -0.95
C ASP A 355 -24.66 14.84 0.10
N LEU A 356 -24.31 15.74 1.02
CA LEU A 356 -23.42 15.50 2.14
C LEU A 356 -24.17 15.34 3.48
N SER A 357 -25.51 15.29 3.48
CA SER A 357 -26.35 15.23 4.70
C SER A 357 -25.95 14.11 5.68
N ALA A 358 -25.58 12.95 5.15
CA ALA A 358 -25.09 11.79 5.91
C ALA A 358 -23.82 12.08 6.75
N LEU A 359 -22.98 13.00 6.29
CA LEU A 359 -21.73 13.39 6.96
C LEU A 359 -21.94 14.35 8.14
N SER A 360 -23.12 14.96 8.27
CA SER A 360 -23.35 16.13 9.13
C SER A 360 -23.12 15.94 10.64
N GLN A 361 -23.00 14.70 11.11
CA GLN A 361 -22.74 14.36 12.52
C GLN A 361 -21.38 13.66 12.74
N MET A 362 -20.52 13.59 11.71
CA MET A 362 -19.21 12.93 11.77
C MET A 362 -18.17 13.80 12.49
N ASN A 363 -18.36 13.99 13.79
CA ASN A 363 -17.60 14.96 14.59
C ASN A 363 -16.09 14.64 14.73
N GLU A 364 -15.66 13.41 14.46
CA GLU A 364 -14.24 13.01 14.44
C GLU A 364 -13.57 13.18 13.07
N LEU A 365 -14.34 13.45 12.01
CA LEU A 365 -13.82 13.56 10.65
C LEU A 365 -12.85 14.75 10.55
N SER A 366 -11.59 14.45 10.21
CA SER A 366 -10.50 15.43 10.10
C SER A 366 -10.10 15.73 8.66
N THR A 367 -10.25 14.76 7.76
CA THR A 367 -9.90 14.90 6.35
C THR A 367 -10.98 14.26 5.49
N LEU A 368 -11.50 15.02 4.53
CA LEU A 368 -12.54 14.60 3.60
C LEU A 368 -12.08 14.87 2.16
N LEU A 369 -12.03 13.81 1.34
CA LEU A 369 -11.72 13.89 -0.08
C LEU A 369 -12.96 13.52 -0.89
N ILE A 370 -13.48 14.48 -1.65
CA ILE A 370 -14.72 14.42 -2.43
C ILE A 370 -14.55 15.03 -3.83
N ASP A 371 -13.31 15.12 -4.34
CA ASP A 371 -13.02 15.66 -5.67
C ASP A 371 -13.78 14.92 -6.77
N PHE A 372 -14.11 15.57 -7.89
CA PHE A 372 -14.79 14.94 -9.02
C PHE A 372 -16.12 14.27 -8.62
N ASN A 373 -17.03 15.04 -8.03
CA ASN A 373 -18.37 14.63 -7.64
C ASN A 373 -19.43 15.66 -8.09
N GLY A 374 -20.69 15.46 -7.69
CA GLY A 374 -21.80 16.37 -7.98
C GLY A 374 -22.10 17.39 -6.89
N VAL A 375 -21.21 17.61 -5.91
CA VAL A 375 -21.52 18.38 -4.70
C VAL A 375 -21.69 19.87 -5.02
N ALA A 376 -22.82 20.43 -4.62
CA ALA A 376 -23.13 21.87 -4.78
C ALA A 376 -23.23 22.62 -3.44
N ASP A 377 -23.44 21.91 -2.33
CA ASP A 377 -23.63 22.49 -0.99
C ASP A 377 -22.69 21.84 0.04
N LEU A 378 -21.96 22.68 0.77
CA LEU A 378 -21.08 22.28 1.89
C LEU A 378 -21.74 22.51 3.26
N SER A 379 -22.95 23.07 3.31
CA SER A 379 -23.65 23.37 4.57
C SER A 379 -23.76 22.17 5.53
N PRO A 380 -23.94 20.91 5.08
CA PRO A 380 -23.99 19.77 6.00
C PRO A 380 -22.69 19.53 6.78
N ILE A 381 -21.53 19.81 6.17
CA ILE A 381 -20.20 19.59 6.78
C ILE A 381 -19.53 20.86 7.33
N SER A 382 -20.10 22.02 7.03
CA SER A 382 -19.58 23.36 7.37
C SER A 382 -19.20 23.55 8.85
N ASN A 383 -19.90 22.86 9.76
CA ASN A 383 -19.73 22.97 11.21
C ASN A 383 -19.02 21.76 11.85
N LEU A 384 -18.45 20.83 11.07
CA LEU A 384 -17.74 19.67 11.64
C LEU A 384 -16.49 20.12 12.41
N PRO A 385 -16.42 19.91 13.74
CA PRO A 385 -15.49 20.63 14.61
C PRO A 385 -14.02 20.21 14.48
N LYS A 386 -13.77 19.03 13.90
CA LYS A 386 -12.42 18.47 13.70
C LYS A 386 -11.97 18.49 12.24
N LEU A 387 -12.83 18.88 11.29
CA LEU A 387 -12.49 18.91 9.86
C LEU A 387 -11.38 19.93 9.62
N ARG A 388 -10.21 19.47 9.18
CA ARG A 388 -9.02 20.29 8.87
C ARG A 388 -8.70 20.30 7.38
N GLY A 389 -8.87 19.17 6.69
CA GLY A 389 -8.63 19.07 5.25
C GLY A 389 -9.91 18.80 4.48
N LEU A 390 -10.18 19.61 3.47
CA LEU A 390 -11.27 19.40 2.53
C LEU A 390 -10.75 19.49 1.09
N TYR A 391 -10.90 18.40 0.34
CA TYR A 391 -10.54 18.31 -1.08
C TYR A 391 -11.85 18.14 -1.85
N ALA A 392 -12.29 19.20 -2.52
CA ALA A 392 -13.58 19.32 -3.19
C ALA A 392 -13.44 19.93 -4.59
N ASN A 393 -12.33 19.62 -5.27
CA ASN A 393 -12.06 20.09 -6.62
C ASN A 393 -13.04 19.45 -7.61
N ASN A 394 -13.25 20.06 -8.78
CA ASN A 394 -14.08 19.49 -9.86
C ASN A 394 -15.49 19.06 -9.37
N ASN A 395 -16.18 19.97 -8.69
CA ASN A 395 -17.54 19.76 -8.16
C ASN A 395 -18.50 20.82 -8.75
N GLN A 396 -19.69 20.99 -8.16
CA GLN A 396 -20.71 21.95 -8.60
C GLN A 396 -20.87 23.14 -7.65
N LEU A 397 -19.87 23.38 -6.80
CA LEU A 397 -19.85 24.43 -5.78
C LEU A 397 -19.99 25.81 -6.45
N SER A 398 -20.85 26.66 -5.89
CA SER A 398 -21.19 27.98 -6.44
C SER A 398 -21.24 29.07 -5.36
N GLU A 399 -21.79 30.24 -5.70
CA GLU A 399 -21.75 31.45 -4.87
C GLU A 399 -22.30 31.24 -3.44
N ASP A 400 -23.37 30.47 -3.27
CA ASP A 400 -24.03 30.22 -1.96
C ASP A 400 -23.27 29.22 -1.05
N THR A 401 -22.07 28.78 -1.44
CA THR A 401 -21.31 27.79 -0.65
C THR A 401 -20.80 28.38 0.66
N SER A 402 -20.98 27.61 1.74
CA SER A 402 -20.58 27.97 3.11
C SER A 402 -19.08 27.87 3.40
N ALA A 403 -18.24 27.79 2.35
CA ALA A 403 -16.79 27.58 2.47
C ALA A 403 -16.10 28.69 3.28
N ASP A 404 -16.51 29.95 3.11
CA ASP A 404 -16.01 31.10 3.86
C ASP A 404 -16.32 31.06 5.37
N GLN A 405 -17.24 30.19 5.81
CA GLN A 405 -17.57 29.98 7.21
C GLN A 405 -16.72 28.87 7.86
N MET A 406 -16.02 28.05 7.06
CA MET A 406 -15.28 26.86 7.49
C MET A 406 -13.89 27.18 8.08
N THR A 407 -13.85 28.18 8.98
CA THR A 407 -12.64 28.70 9.65
C THR A 407 -11.86 27.67 10.49
N GLN A 408 -12.40 26.47 10.71
CA GLN A 408 -11.70 25.34 11.32
C GLN A 408 -10.71 24.63 10.39
N LEU A 409 -10.78 24.86 9.07
CA LEU A 409 -9.90 24.23 8.09
C LEU A 409 -8.44 24.70 8.24
N VAL A 410 -7.53 23.86 7.80
CA VAL A 410 -6.08 24.12 7.63
C VAL A 410 -5.72 24.04 6.15
N GLU A 411 -6.41 23.19 5.38
CA GLU A 411 -6.31 23.12 3.93
C GLU A 411 -7.67 22.96 3.27
N LEU A 412 -7.86 23.66 2.15
CA LEU A 412 -9.05 23.63 1.32
C LEU A 412 -8.65 23.74 -0.16
N TYR A 413 -8.96 22.70 -0.92
CA TYR A 413 -8.79 22.66 -2.37
C TYR A 413 -10.18 22.56 -2.99
N MET A 414 -10.55 23.54 -3.82
CA MET A 414 -11.85 23.58 -4.51
C MET A 414 -11.76 24.17 -5.92
N PHE A 415 -10.65 23.94 -6.63
CA PHE A 415 -10.48 24.38 -8.01
C PHE A 415 -11.46 23.67 -8.98
N ASP A 416 -11.65 24.25 -10.17
CA ASP A 416 -12.63 23.80 -11.18
C ASP A 416 -14.07 23.63 -10.65
N ASN A 417 -14.50 24.57 -9.82
CA ASN A 417 -15.90 24.76 -9.40
C ASN A 417 -16.53 26.00 -10.06
N ASN A 418 -17.84 26.20 -9.88
CA ASN A 418 -18.62 27.31 -10.45
C ASN A 418 -18.51 28.62 -9.63
N LEU A 419 -17.31 28.97 -9.15
CA LEU A 419 -17.05 30.15 -8.33
C LEU A 419 -16.57 31.34 -9.18
N THR A 420 -17.14 32.52 -8.97
CA THR A 420 -16.62 33.77 -9.56
C THR A 420 -15.32 34.23 -8.89
N ASP A 421 -14.50 35.02 -9.59
CA ASP A 421 -13.31 35.65 -9.02
C ASP A 421 -13.63 36.46 -7.75
N VAL A 422 -14.81 37.07 -7.67
CA VAL A 422 -15.27 37.81 -6.49
C VAL A 422 -15.42 36.85 -5.30
N ARG A 423 -16.15 35.74 -5.48
CA ARG A 423 -16.36 34.75 -4.42
C ARG A 423 -15.06 34.06 -3.99
N LYS A 424 -14.17 33.76 -4.94
CA LYS A 424 -12.82 33.24 -4.63
C LYS A 424 -12.04 34.21 -3.73
N ASN A 425 -12.07 35.52 -4.02
CA ASN A 425 -11.44 36.53 -3.18
C ASN A 425 -12.10 36.67 -1.80
N GLU A 426 -13.43 36.51 -1.69
CA GLU A 426 -14.14 36.51 -0.40
C GLU A 426 -13.74 35.31 0.47
N ILE A 427 -13.74 34.09 -0.10
CA ILE A 427 -13.30 32.87 0.59
C ILE A 427 -11.84 33.01 1.04
N GLN A 428 -10.96 33.48 0.14
CA GLN A 428 -9.54 33.71 0.44
C GLN A 428 -9.31 34.77 1.54
N ALA A 429 -10.18 35.78 1.64
CA ALA A 429 -10.11 36.80 2.68
C ALA A 429 -10.68 36.31 4.03
N ALA A 430 -11.72 35.48 4.02
CA ALA A 430 -12.28 34.87 5.23
C ALA A 430 -11.38 33.78 5.83
N LEU A 431 -10.64 33.06 4.98
CA LEU A 431 -9.79 31.93 5.33
C LEU A 431 -8.29 32.27 5.17
N SER A 432 -7.84 33.45 5.62
CA SER A 432 -6.48 33.97 5.35
C SER A 432 -5.33 33.08 5.81
N ASP A 433 -5.56 32.24 6.82
CA ASP A 433 -4.56 31.36 7.44
C ASP A 433 -4.63 29.91 6.92
N VAL A 434 -5.54 29.63 5.98
CA VAL A 434 -5.77 28.30 5.38
C VAL A 434 -4.94 28.15 4.10
N LYS A 435 -4.36 26.97 3.89
CA LYS A 435 -3.73 26.61 2.60
C LYS A 435 -4.83 26.40 1.56
N LEU A 436 -4.88 27.26 0.55
CA LEU A 436 -6.01 27.36 -0.37
C LEU A 436 -5.61 27.19 -1.85
N GLU A 437 -6.46 26.50 -2.60
CA GLU A 437 -6.43 26.45 -4.07
C GLU A 437 -7.88 26.50 -4.60
N LEU A 438 -8.22 27.55 -5.37
CA LEU A 438 -9.60 27.98 -5.66
C LEU A 438 -9.92 28.09 -7.15
#